data_AF-A0A9X8VFW3-F1
#
_entry.id   AF-A0A9X8VFW3-F1
#
_cell.length_a   1.000
_cell.length_b   1.000
_cell.length_c   1.000
_cell.angle_alpha   90.00
_cell.angle_beta   90.00
_cell.angle_gamma   90.00
#
_symmetry.space_group_name_H-M   'P 1'
#
loop_
_entity.id
_entity.type
_entity.pdbx_description
1 polymer ?
#
loop_
_entity_poly.entity_id
_entity_poly.type
_entity_poly.pdbx_seq_one_letter_code
_entity_poly.pdbx_strand_id
1 'polypeptide(L)' 'MSRIISTTVYTLDELSGSARESARDWYREHALNDDWYQNVFDEFRGVCIILGVDIRMYRVPLQSGGHHQHPCIWFS' A
#
# COMPACT_ATOMS: atom_id res chain seq x y z
N MET A 1 18.94 22.53 24.55
CA MET A 1 18.92 21.21 25.20
C MET A 1 17.78 20.39 24.59
N SER A 2 18.05 19.20 24.09
CA SER A 2 17.03 18.29 23.54
C SER A 2 16.27 17.58 24.67
N ARG A 3 14.94 17.53 24.58
CA ARG A 3 14.07 16.82 25.53
C ARG A 3 13.82 15.42 25.00
N ILE A 4 14.18 14.39 25.78
CA ILE A 4 13.86 13.00 25.45
C ILE A 4 12.43 12.73 25.92
N ILE A 5 11.59 12.23 25.01
CA ILE A 5 10.23 11.78 25.29
C ILE A 5 10.25 10.25 25.17
N SER A 6 9.82 9.56 26.22
CA SER A 6 9.69 8.10 26.23
C SER A 6 8.22 7.73 26.13
N THR A 7 7.90 6.74 25.29
CA THR A 7 6.55 6.19 25.14
C THR A 7 6.64 4.68 25.21
N THR A 8 5.80 4.07 26.04
CA THR A 8 5.68 2.61 26.13
C THR A 8 4.87 2.10 24.94
N VAL A 9 5.42 1.15 24.20
CA VAL A 9 4.77 0.50 23.06
C VAL A 9 4.42 -0.93 23.45
N TYR A 10 3.21 -1.36 23.12
CA TYR A 10 2.72 -2.71 23.38
C TYR A 10 2.69 -3.53 22.09
N THR A 11 2.98 -4.82 22.20
CA THR A 11 2.79 -5.80 21.13
C THR A 11 1.36 -6.33 21.11
N LEU A 12 0.93 -6.90 19.98
CA LEU A 12 -0.47 -7.28 19.75
C LEU A 12 -0.98 -8.36 20.74
N ASP A 13 -0.06 -9.19 21.24
CA ASP A 13 -0.33 -10.23 22.25
C ASP A 13 -0.52 -9.67 23.66
N GLU A 14 0.06 -8.49 23.95
CA GLU A 14 -0.08 -7.79 25.23
C GLU A 14 -1.39 -6.99 25.34
N LEU A 15 -2.13 -6.85 24.24
CA LEU A 15 -3.40 -6.15 24.20
C LEU A 15 -4.55 -7.03 24.69
N SER A 16 -5.49 -6.41 25.40
CA SER A 16 -6.80 -7.00 25.69
C SER A 16 -7.58 -7.26 24.40
N GLY A 17 -8.59 -8.15 24.45
CA GLY A 17 -9.36 -8.54 23.25
C GLY A 17 -9.95 -7.34 22.49
N SER A 18 -10.54 -6.37 23.20
CA SER A 18 -11.10 -5.16 22.60
C SER A 18 -10.02 -4.24 22.01
N ALA A 19 -8.90 -4.05 22.72
CA ALA A 19 -7.78 -3.25 22.23
C ALA A 19 -7.14 -3.85 20.97
N ARG A 20 -7.13 -5.19 20.88
CA ARG A 20 -6.64 -5.92 19.71
C ARG A 20 -7.54 -5.73 18.49
N GLU A 21 -8.85 -5.72 18.67
CA GLU A 21 -9.80 -5.38 17.59
C GLU A 21 -9.60 -3.94 17.12
N SER A 22 -9.54 -2.97 18.04
CA SER A 22 -9.29 -1.57 17.67
C SER A 22 -7.96 -1.36 16.95
N ALA A 23 -6.90 -2.07 17.35
CA ALA A 23 -5.61 -2.03 16.66
C ALA A 23 -5.69 -2.62 15.24
N ARG A 24 -6.46 -3.69 15.04
CA ARG A 24 -6.71 -4.29 13.72
C ARG A 24 -7.57 -3.40 12.84
N ASP A 25 -8.57 -2.73 13.38
CA ASP A 25 -9.40 -1.78 12.65
C ASP A 25 -8.58 -0.58 12.19
N TRP A 26 -7.80 -0.01 13.10
CA TRP A 26 -6.87 1.07 12.78
C TRP A 26 -5.88 0.65 11.69
N TYR A 27 -5.29 -0.55 11.80
CA TYR A 27 -4.41 -1.08 10.77
C TYR A 27 -5.14 -1.25 9.44
N ARG A 28 -6.36 -1.80 9.40
CA ARG A 28 -7.11 -1.98 8.14
C ARG A 28 -7.45 -0.65 7.46
N GLU A 29 -7.80 0.37 8.22
CA GLU A 29 -8.10 1.71 7.69
C GLU A 29 -6.86 2.43 7.16
N HIS A 30 -5.69 2.21 7.78
CA HIS A 30 -4.48 3.01 7.51
C HIS A 30 -3.39 2.26 6.74
N ALA A 31 -3.36 0.92 6.76
CA ALA A 31 -2.34 0.10 6.10
C ALA A 31 -2.55 0.00 4.58
N LEU A 32 -3.73 0.35 4.08
CA LEU A 32 -4.01 0.40 2.64
C LEU A 32 -3.38 1.60 1.92
N ASN A 33 -2.75 2.52 2.67
CA ASN A 33 -1.98 3.63 2.07
C ASN A 33 -0.56 3.23 1.66
N ASP A 34 -0.02 2.13 2.21
CA ASP A 34 1.22 1.60 1.68
C ASP A 34 0.89 0.84 0.39
N ASP A 35 1.68 1.12 -0.63
CA ASP A 35 1.76 0.52 -1.95
C ASP A 35 2.08 -1.00 -1.89
N TRP A 36 1.49 -1.74 -0.95
CA TRP A 36 1.74 -3.15 -0.65
C TRP A 36 1.54 -4.05 -1.87
N TYR A 37 0.67 -3.61 -2.79
CA TYR A 37 0.35 -4.29 -4.03
C TYR A 37 1.31 -3.95 -5.18
N GLN A 38 2.24 -2.99 -5.04
CA GLN A 38 3.16 -2.63 -6.12
C GLN A 38 4.02 -3.82 -6.55
N ASN A 39 4.49 -4.63 -5.59
CA ASN A 39 5.23 -5.84 -5.91
C ASN A 39 4.41 -6.84 -6.74
N VAL A 40 3.08 -6.91 -6.52
CA VAL A 40 2.17 -7.75 -7.31
C VAL A 40 2.04 -7.23 -8.74
N PHE A 41 1.96 -5.91 -8.93
CA PHE A 41 1.93 -5.31 -10.26
C PHE A 41 3.24 -5.50 -11.03
N ASP A 42 4.39 -5.35 -10.36
CA ASP A 42 5.70 -5.55 -10.97
C ASP A 42 5.93 -7.01 -11.40
N GLU A 43 5.57 -7.97 -10.55
CA GLU A 43 5.64 -9.39 -10.89
C GLU A 43 4.69 -9.75 -12.05
N PHE A 44 3.45 -9.28 -12.01
CA PHE A 44 2.47 -9.50 -13.08
C PHE A 44 2.98 -8.95 -14.42
N ARG A 45 3.56 -7.74 -14.41
CA ARG A 45 4.16 -7.14 -15.60
C ARG A 45 5.32 -7.97 -16.13
N GLY A 46 6.17 -8.49 -15.25
CA GLY A 46 7.25 -9.41 -15.62
C GLY A 46 6.74 -10.65 -16.35
N VAL A 47 5.68 -11.27 -15.84
CA VAL A 47 5.03 -12.42 -16.49
C VAL A 47 4.45 -12.06 -17.85
N CYS A 48 3.77 -10.91 -17.98
CA CYS A 48 3.25 -10.45 -19.26
C CYS A 48 4.35 -10.23 -20.31
N ILE A 49 5.50 -9.69 -19.93
CA ILE A 49 6.67 -9.52 -20.81
C ILE A 49 7.16 -10.88 -21.31
N ILE A 50 7.26 -11.88 -20.42
CA ILE A 50 7.68 -13.24 -20.78
C ILE A 50 6.69 -13.88 -21.76
N LEU A 51 5.39 -13.64 -21.57
CA LEU A 51 4.33 -14.17 -22.42
C LEU A 51 4.10 -13.37 -23.71
N GLY A 52 4.75 -12.22 -23.89
CA GLY A 52 4.53 -11.32 -25.04
C GLY A 52 3.17 -10.60 -25.01
N VAL A 53 2.60 -10.41 -23.83
CA VAL A 53 1.32 -9.71 -23.62
C VAL A 53 1.60 -8.23 -23.33
N ASP A 54 0.99 -7.34 -24.11
CA ASP A 54 1.05 -5.90 -23.86
C ASP A 54 -0.06 -5.45 -22.89
N ILE A 55 0.34 -4.69 -21.87
CA ILE A 55 -0.58 -4.17 -20.85
C ILE A 55 -1.02 -2.77 -21.25
N ARG A 56 -2.33 -2.57 -21.41
CA ARG A 56 -2.88 -1.24 -21.69
C ARG A 56 -2.54 -0.26 -20.56
N MET A 57 -2.14 0.95 -20.93
CA MET A 57 -1.85 2.05 -20.00
C MET A 57 -2.93 3.12 -20.11
N TYR A 58 -3.40 3.65 -18.98
CA TYR A 58 -4.29 4.81 -18.94
C TYR A 58 -3.54 6.06 -18.48
N ARG A 59 -3.95 7.22 -18.99
CA ARG A 59 -3.37 8.51 -18.61
C ARG A 59 -4.07 9.06 -17.38
N VAL A 60 -3.30 9.35 -16.35
CA VAL A 60 -3.75 10.03 -15.14
C VAL A 60 -3.25 11.46 -15.15
N PRO A 61 -4.11 12.48 -15.05
CA PRO A 61 -3.67 13.87 -14.98
C PRO A 61 -2.94 14.14 -13.67
N LEU A 62 -1.76 14.78 -13.73
CA LEU A 62 -1.10 15.34 -12.55
C LEU A 62 -1.57 16.77 -12.33
N GLN A 63 -1.61 17.18 -11.06
CA GLN A 63 -1.86 18.57 -10.68
C GLN A 63 -0.81 19.56 -11.25
N SER A 64 0.39 19.08 -11.62
CA SER A 64 1.44 19.87 -12.27
C SER A 64 1.21 20.12 -13.77
N GLY A 65 0.09 19.65 -14.35
CA GLY A 65 -0.23 19.82 -15.77
C GLY A 65 0.33 18.73 -16.68
N GLY A 66 1.02 17.72 -16.13
CA GLY A 66 1.48 16.54 -16.85
C GLY A 66 0.48 15.37 -16.85
N HIS A 67 0.86 14.27 -17.51
CA HIS A 67 0.14 13.01 -17.45
C HIS A 67 1.06 11.89 -16.97
N HIS A 68 0.63 11.12 -15.97
CA HIS A 68 1.23 9.83 -15.61
C HIS A 68 0.61 8.73 -16.47
N GLN A 69 1.37 7.70 -16.80
CA GLN A 69 0.79 6.48 -17.37
C GLN A 69 0.74 5.41 -16.27
N HIS A 70 -0.47 4.93 -15.97
CA HIS A 70 -0.68 3.81 -15.06
C HIS A 70 -1.12 2.57 -15.84
N PRO A 71 -0.65 1.37 -15.46
CA PRO A 71 -1.11 0.13 -16.08
C PRO A 71 -2.57 -0.14 -15.70
N CYS A 72 -3.40 -0.49 -16.69
CA CYS A 72 -4.80 -0.86 -16.52
C CYS A 72 -4.94 -2.27 -15.91
N ILE A 73 -4.50 -2.45 -14.67
CA ILE A 73 -4.60 -3.71 -13.95
C ILE A 73 -5.64 -3.53 -12.84
N TRP A 74 -6.68 -4.35 -12.85
CA TRP A 74 -7.78 -4.32 -11.90
C TRP A 74 -7.84 -5.65 -11.16
N PHE A 75 -7.96 -5.61 -9.83
CA PHE A 75 -8.18 -6.80 -9.00
C PHE A 75 -9.29 -6.52 -7.99
N SER A 76 -10.06 -7.55 -7.63
CA SER A 76 -11.23 -7.51 -6.72
C SER A 76 -10.93 -8.17 -5.39
#